data_AF-A0A838PHN6-F1
#
_entry.id   AF-A0A838PHN6-F1
#
_cell.length_a   1.000
_cell.length_b   1.000
_cell.length_c   1.000
_cell.angle_alpha   90.00
_cell.angle_beta   90.00
_cell.angle_gamma   90.00
#
_symmetry.space_group_name_H-M   'P 1'
#
loop_
_entity.id
_entity.type
_entity.pdbx_description
1 polymer ?
#
loop_
_entity_poly.entity_id
_entity_poly.type
_entity_poly.pdbx_seq_one_letter_code
_entity_poly.pdbx_strand_id
1 'polypeptide(L)'
;MRSFVVGIAVTLLLLLIVGQVALPPYLSGRVEDRLREGGGTADVSLSAIPSYALLAGRGSRFEAEGSGLQFDADLRRERPFDRLDGFGEVSIDIRESRAGPFRIEEMTLSRDGDDGPYELDLRANAKPRDVAADLGSRAGGALGGLAGDLAARTLPGGGFVAVPVDVRAAITSEDGRVSVLDADGSVAGLPSGPLTEVVLAAVLERL
;
A
#
# COMPACT_ATOMS: atom_id res chain seq x y z
N MET A 1 22.65 42.51 -23.39
CA MET A 1 22.81 41.06 -23.09
C MET A 1 22.64 40.75 -21.60
N ARG A 2 23.31 41.44 -20.66
CA ARG A 2 23.17 41.19 -19.21
C ARG A 2 21.73 41.30 -18.66
N SER A 3 20.94 42.28 -19.10
CA SER A 3 19.55 42.47 -18.67
C SER A 3 18.58 41.40 -19.16
N PHE A 4 18.84 40.78 -20.31
CA PHE A 4 18.01 39.71 -20.88
C PHE A 4 18.23 38.38 -20.15
N VAL A 5 19.49 38.09 -19.79
CA VAL A 5 19.86 36.92 -18.98
C VAL A 5 19.29 37.02 -17.56
N VAL A 6 19.32 38.22 -16.95
CA VAL A 6 18.70 38.46 -15.64
C VAL A 6 17.18 38.30 -15.70
N GLY A 7 16.52 38.78 -16.76
CA GLY A 7 15.08 38.59 -16.96
C GLY A 7 14.67 37.13 -17.03
N ILE A 8 15.38 36.32 -17.83
CA ILE A 8 15.11 34.88 -17.96
C ILE A 8 15.35 34.14 -16.64
N ALA A 9 16.43 34.46 -15.92
CA ALA A 9 16.74 33.84 -14.63
C ALA A 9 15.66 34.13 -13.58
N VAL A 10 15.15 35.37 -13.52
CA VAL A 10 14.07 35.75 -12.59
C VAL A 10 12.74 35.08 -12.98
N THR A 11 12.42 34.97 -14.27
CA THR A 11 11.22 34.26 -14.74
C THR A 11 11.29 32.76 -14.44
N LEU A 12 12.44 32.12 -14.64
CA LEU A 12 12.65 30.71 -14.26
C LEU A 12 12.57 30.50 -12.75
N LEU A 13 13.13 31.42 -11.96
CA LEU A 13 13.04 31.40 -10.50
C LEU A 13 11.58 31.53 -10.04
N LEU A 14 10.81 32.45 -10.63
CA LEU A 14 9.38 32.61 -10.34
C LEU A 14 8.56 31.39 -10.74
N LEU A 15 8.83 30.79 -11.90
CA LEU A 15 8.21 29.53 -12.31
C LEU A 15 8.56 28.38 -11.35
N LEU A 16 9.80 28.33 -10.86
CA LEU A 16 10.22 27.37 -9.83
C LEU A 16 9.49 27.59 -8.51
N ILE A 17 9.35 28.84 -8.05
CA ILE A 17 8.63 29.18 -6.81
C ILE A 17 7.14 28.83 -6.94
N VAL A 18 6.50 29.18 -8.05
CA VAL A 18 5.08 28.86 -8.31
C VAL A 18 4.89 27.35 -8.41
N GLY A 19 5.80 26.65 -9.09
CA GLY A 19 5.80 25.19 -9.14
C GLY A 19 5.99 24.56 -7.77
N GLN A 20 6.82 25.14 -6.90
CA GLN A 20 7.03 24.65 -5.53
C GLN A 20 5.80 24.75 -4.63
N VAL A 21 4.95 25.75 -4.86
CA VAL A 21 3.74 25.93 -4.05
C VAL A 21 2.53 25.20 -4.63
N ALA A 22 2.41 25.12 -5.96
CA ALA A 22 1.21 24.59 -6.62
C ALA A 22 1.29 23.09 -6.98
N LEU A 23 2.49 22.54 -7.21
CA LEU A 23 2.63 21.12 -7.59
C LEU A 23 2.24 20.15 -6.47
N PRO A 24 2.70 20.32 -5.21
CA PRO A 24 2.36 19.40 -4.13
C PRO A 24 0.84 19.22 -3.94
N PRO A 25 0.03 20.28 -3.72
CA PRO A 25 -1.40 20.11 -3.49
C PRO A 25 -2.14 19.54 -4.71
N TYR A 26 -1.69 19.85 -5.93
CA TYR A 26 -2.32 19.31 -7.14
C TYR A 26 -2.07 17.80 -7.32
N LEU A 27 -0.83 17.35 -7.08
CA LEU A 27 -0.48 15.94 -7.20
C LEU A 27 -1.12 15.11 -6.08
N SER A 28 -1.15 15.64 -4.86
CA SER A 28 -1.87 15.08 -3.71
C SER A 28 -3.33 14.81 -4.03
N GLY A 29 -4.07 15.82 -4.48
CA GLY A 29 -5.51 15.68 -4.77
C GLY A 29 -5.81 14.61 -5.82
N ARG A 30 -4.94 14.43 -6.82
CA ARG A 30 -5.10 13.38 -7.83
C ARG A 30 -4.93 11.97 -7.25
N VAL A 31 -4.02 11.78 -6.31
CA VAL A 31 -3.83 10.49 -5.61
C VAL A 31 -5.02 10.23 -4.70
N GLU A 32 -5.48 11.25 -3.96
CA GLU A 32 -6.66 11.12 -3.11
C GLU A 32 -7.92 10.72 -3.89
N ASP A 33 -8.18 11.38 -5.02
CA ASP A 33 -9.35 11.07 -5.86
C ASP A 33 -9.36 9.60 -6.28
N ARG A 34 -8.18 9.06 -6.62
CA ARG A 34 -8.01 7.65 -6.99
C ARG A 34 -8.21 6.71 -5.81
N LEU A 35 -7.68 7.06 -4.64
CA LEU A 35 -7.89 6.26 -3.42
C LEU A 35 -9.37 6.25 -3.01
N ARG A 36 -10.10 7.33 -3.27
CA ARG A 36 -11.54 7.47 -3.01
C ARG A 36 -12.44 6.85 -4.08
N GLU A 37 -11.93 6.34 -5.20
CA GLU A 37 -12.74 5.73 -6.28
C GLU A 37 -13.61 4.57 -5.76
N GLY A 38 -13.12 3.81 -4.77
CA GLY A 38 -13.87 2.75 -4.08
C GLY A 38 -14.74 3.24 -2.92
N GLY A 39 -14.77 4.54 -2.63
CA GLY A 39 -15.39 5.14 -1.44
C GLY A 39 -14.40 5.35 -0.29
N GLY A 40 -14.88 6.02 0.77
CA GLY A 40 -14.08 6.39 1.94
C GLY A 40 -13.46 7.78 1.84
N THR A 41 -12.45 8.03 2.69
CA THR A 41 -11.70 9.29 2.76
C THR A 41 -10.21 8.98 2.73
N ALA A 42 -9.46 9.69 1.89
CA ALA A 42 -8.01 9.65 1.88
C ALA A 42 -7.48 11.08 1.96
N ASP A 43 -6.38 11.32 2.67
CA ASP A 43 -5.63 12.57 2.68
C ASP A 43 -4.19 12.22 2.30
N VAL A 44 -3.59 12.94 1.36
CA VAL A 44 -2.24 12.62 0.88
C VAL A 44 -1.39 13.88 0.88
N SER A 45 -0.23 13.80 1.52
CA SER A 45 0.74 14.88 1.58
C SER A 45 2.05 14.45 0.92
N LEU A 46 2.50 15.23 -0.06
CA LEU A 46 3.73 14.97 -0.81
C LEU A 46 4.68 16.15 -0.62
N SER A 47 5.95 15.86 -0.33
CA SER A 47 7.00 16.87 -0.22
C SER A 47 8.24 16.47 -0.99
N ALA A 48 8.83 17.43 -1.71
CA ALA A 48 10.13 17.25 -2.36
C ALA A 48 10.88 18.58 -2.43
N ILE A 49 12.21 18.49 -2.29
CA ILE A 49 13.12 19.62 -2.48
C ILE A 49 14.16 19.21 -3.52
N PRO A 50 14.08 19.71 -4.77
CA PRO A 50 13.09 20.65 -5.31
C PRO A 50 11.77 19.96 -5.78
N SER A 51 10.64 20.67 -5.71
CA SER A 51 9.29 20.10 -5.96
C SER A 51 9.05 19.47 -7.32
N TYR A 52 9.78 19.90 -8.36
CA TYR A 52 9.66 19.30 -9.70
C TYR A 52 10.14 17.84 -9.71
N ALA A 53 10.90 17.41 -8.70
CA ALA A 53 11.25 16.01 -8.51
C ALA A 53 10.01 15.13 -8.33
N LEU A 54 8.90 15.65 -7.80
CA LEU A 54 7.63 14.93 -7.65
C LEU A 54 7.07 14.48 -9.02
N LEU A 55 7.31 15.27 -10.07
CA LEU A 55 6.92 14.91 -11.44
C LEU A 55 7.69 13.69 -11.98
N ALA A 56 8.89 13.47 -11.45
CA ALA A 56 9.71 12.30 -11.72
C ALA A 56 9.48 11.16 -10.69
N GLY A 57 8.45 11.26 -9.85
CA GLY A 57 8.15 10.28 -8.81
C GLY A 57 9.13 10.28 -7.64
N ARG A 58 9.86 11.39 -7.40
CA ARG A 58 10.85 11.50 -6.32
C ARG A 58 10.50 12.59 -5.33
N GLY A 59 10.75 12.35 -4.04
CA GLY A 59 10.52 13.34 -3.00
C GLY A 59 11.28 13.08 -1.70
N SER A 60 11.15 14.01 -0.77
CA SER A 60 11.72 13.86 0.57
C SER A 60 10.75 13.19 1.53
N ARG A 61 9.43 13.33 1.31
CA ARG A 61 8.40 12.72 2.16
C ARG A 61 7.14 12.38 1.37
N PHE A 62 6.61 11.19 1.62
CA PHE A 62 5.28 10.73 1.21
C PHE A 62 4.47 10.39 2.45
N GLU A 63 3.31 11.01 2.62
CA GLU A 63 2.41 10.75 3.73
C GLU A 63 1.00 10.50 3.19
N ALA A 64 0.35 9.43 3.62
CA ALA A 64 -1.00 9.10 3.18
C ALA A 64 -1.83 8.56 4.33
N GLU A 65 -2.95 9.21 4.62
CA GLU A 65 -3.91 8.79 5.61
C GLU A 65 -5.22 8.36 4.94
N GLY A 66 -5.79 7.24 5.35
CA GLY A 66 -6.95 6.65 4.71
C GLY A 66 -7.94 6.07 5.72
N SER A 67 -9.24 6.23 5.46
CA SER A 67 -10.29 5.58 6.23
C SER A 67 -11.47 5.14 5.35
N GLY A 68 -12.04 3.97 5.65
CA GLY A 68 -13.21 3.46 4.92
C GLY A 68 -12.93 3.14 3.45
N LEU A 69 -11.66 2.93 3.08
CA LEU A 69 -11.23 2.71 1.71
C LEU A 69 -11.59 1.28 1.26
N GLN A 70 -11.89 1.13 -0.03
CA GLN A 70 -12.15 -0.18 -0.64
C GLN A 70 -11.12 -0.43 -1.73
N PHE A 71 -10.20 -1.36 -1.45
CA PHE A 71 -9.17 -1.81 -2.37
C PHE A 71 -9.61 -3.10 -3.05
N ASP A 72 -9.88 -3.00 -4.35
CA ASP A 72 -10.03 -4.17 -5.19
C ASP A 72 -8.64 -4.74 -5.50
N ALA A 73 -8.50 -6.04 -5.34
CA ALA A 73 -7.21 -6.73 -5.35
C ALA A 73 -6.59 -6.93 -6.75
N ASP A 74 -6.96 -6.06 -7.70
CA ASP A 74 -6.38 -5.91 -9.04
C ASP A 74 -5.17 -4.96 -9.06
N LEU A 75 -4.58 -4.68 -7.89
CA LEU A 75 -3.36 -3.88 -7.73
C LEU A 75 -2.11 -4.48 -8.40
N ARG A 76 -2.16 -5.74 -8.86
CA ARG A 76 -1.05 -6.44 -9.55
C ARG A 76 -0.41 -5.71 -10.74
N ARG A 77 -1.08 -4.68 -11.29
CA ARG A 77 -0.55 -3.90 -12.42
C ARG A 77 0.19 -2.63 -12.01
N GLU A 78 0.00 -2.12 -10.80
CA GLU A 78 0.61 -0.88 -10.33
C GLU A 78 1.55 -1.21 -9.18
N ARG A 79 2.85 -1.41 -9.49
CA ARG A 79 3.91 -1.61 -8.47
C ARG A 79 3.96 -0.38 -7.56
N PRO A 80 3.43 -0.42 -6.33
CA PRO A 80 3.29 0.77 -5.51
C PRO A 80 4.65 1.16 -4.92
N PHE A 81 5.50 0.17 -4.61
CA PHE A 81 6.84 0.37 -4.06
C PHE A 81 7.77 1.08 -5.03
N ASP A 82 7.67 0.85 -6.35
CA ASP A 82 8.42 1.62 -7.37
C ASP A 82 8.27 3.14 -7.19
N ARG A 83 7.08 3.59 -6.75
CA ARG A 83 6.82 5.02 -6.50
C ARG A 83 7.27 5.45 -5.12
N LEU A 84 7.12 4.60 -4.11
CA LEU A 84 7.51 4.89 -2.74
C LEU A 84 9.03 4.92 -2.57
N ASP A 85 9.77 4.12 -3.34
CA ASP A 85 11.24 4.06 -3.35
C ASP A 85 11.86 5.39 -3.78
N GLY A 86 11.10 6.23 -4.50
CA GLY A 86 11.50 7.59 -4.85
C GLY A 86 11.46 8.58 -3.69
N PHE A 87 10.94 8.19 -2.52
CA PHE A 87 10.79 9.05 -1.34
C PHE A 87 11.71 8.62 -0.20
N GLY A 88 12.37 9.61 0.41
CA GLY A 88 13.25 9.37 1.56
C GLY A 88 12.56 9.11 2.88
N GLU A 89 11.29 9.48 3.01
CA GLU A 89 10.46 9.19 4.18
C GLU A 89 9.07 8.79 3.68
N VAL A 90 8.53 7.71 4.21
CA VAL A 90 7.20 7.21 3.85
C VAL A 90 6.42 6.95 5.14
N SER A 91 5.19 7.45 5.21
CA SER A 91 4.23 7.13 6.26
C SER A 91 2.86 6.90 5.63
N ILE A 92 2.27 5.73 5.83
CA ILE A 92 0.95 5.40 5.32
C ILE A 92 0.13 4.82 6.46
N ASP A 93 -1.01 5.42 6.75
CA ASP A 93 -1.92 5.00 7.81
C ASP A 93 -3.31 4.78 7.25
N ILE A 94 -3.78 3.53 7.28
CA ILE A 94 -5.10 3.14 6.76
C ILE A 94 -5.92 2.52 7.86
N ARG A 95 -7.14 3.00 8.04
CA ARG A 95 -8.07 2.51 9.07
C ARG A 95 -9.41 2.08 8.48
N GLU A 96 -10.09 1.17 9.17
CA GLU A 96 -11.48 0.78 8.89
C GLU A 96 -11.78 0.49 7.40
N SER A 97 -10.82 -0.10 6.70
CA SER A 97 -10.84 -0.26 5.25
C SER A 97 -11.07 -1.72 4.86
N ARG A 98 -11.22 -1.98 3.57
CA ARG A 98 -11.38 -3.33 3.03
C ARG A 98 -10.42 -3.55 1.86
N ALA A 99 -9.71 -4.68 1.89
CA ALA A 99 -8.88 -5.13 0.79
C ALA A 99 -9.25 -6.58 0.44
N GLY A 100 -10.04 -6.76 -0.63
CA GLY A 100 -10.60 -8.08 -0.98
C GLY A 100 -11.32 -8.74 0.21
N PRO A 101 -10.94 -9.97 0.62
CA PRO A 101 -11.60 -10.69 1.72
C PRO A 101 -11.18 -10.21 3.13
N PHE A 102 -10.24 -9.26 3.22
CA PHE A 102 -9.73 -8.74 4.49
C PHE A 102 -10.42 -7.41 4.84
N ARG A 103 -10.93 -7.33 6.07
CA ARG A 103 -11.35 -6.07 6.69
C ARG A 103 -10.18 -5.54 7.51
N ILE A 104 -9.56 -4.49 7.03
CA ILE A 104 -8.45 -3.80 7.69
C ILE A 104 -9.03 -2.95 8.82
N GLU A 105 -8.58 -3.20 10.04
CA GLU A 105 -8.87 -2.32 11.16
C GLU A 105 -7.88 -1.17 11.18
N GLU A 106 -6.60 -1.51 11.07
CA GLU A 106 -5.47 -0.59 11.07
C GLU A 106 -4.33 -1.19 10.23
N MET A 107 -3.69 -0.35 9.42
CA MET A 107 -2.48 -0.69 8.69
C MET A 107 -1.57 0.52 8.70
N THR A 108 -0.35 0.35 9.19
CA THR A 108 0.70 1.36 9.12
C THR A 108 1.86 0.81 8.30
N LEU A 109 2.34 1.61 7.34
CA LEU A 109 3.57 1.36 6.60
C LEU A 109 4.47 2.57 6.76
N SER A 110 5.64 2.40 7.37
CA SER A 110 6.60 3.48 7.54
C SER A 110 7.97 3.13 6.96
N ARG A 111 8.72 4.15 6.56
CA ARG A 111 10.14 4.03 6.19
C ARG A 111 10.86 5.30 6.57
N ASP A 112 11.91 5.14 7.36
CA ASP A 112 12.80 6.22 7.75
C ASP A 112 14.10 6.14 6.94
N GLY A 113 14.31 7.13 6.06
CA GLY A 113 15.53 7.28 5.26
C GLY A 113 15.52 6.52 3.93
N ASP A 114 16.42 6.96 3.04
CA ASP A 114 16.47 6.55 1.63
C ASP A 114 16.81 5.06 1.40
N ASP A 115 17.41 4.39 2.39
CA ASP A 115 17.91 3.00 2.30
C ASP A 115 17.33 2.09 3.41
N GLY A 116 16.43 2.62 4.25
CA GLY A 116 15.83 1.88 5.36
C GLY A 116 14.82 0.82 4.89
N PRO A 117 14.56 -0.23 5.68
CA PRO A 117 13.45 -1.13 5.43
C PRO A 117 12.11 -0.39 5.63
N TYR A 118 11.10 -0.83 4.91
CA TYR A 118 9.71 -0.54 5.21
C TYR A 118 9.25 -1.41 6.39
N GLU A 119 8.68 -0.78 7.40
CA GLU A 119 8.05 -1.43 8.53
C GLU A 119 6.54 -1.44 8.32
N LEU A 120 5.95 -2.64 8.23
CA LEU A 120 4.51 -2.85 8.07
C LEU A 120 3.95 -3.40 9.39
N ASP A 121 2.90 -2.78 9.94
CA ASP A 121 2.01 -3.36 10.95
C ASP A 121 0.59 -3.37 10.39
N LEU A 122 -0.04 -4.53 10.34
CA LEU A 122 -1.38 -4.75 9.80
C LEU A 122 -2.21 -5.51 10.82
N ARG A 123 -3.37 -4.95 11.16
CA ARG A 123 -4.45 -5.62 11.88
C ARG A 123 -5.68 -5.70 11.01
N ALA A 124 -6.12 -6.92 10.76
CA ALA A 124 -7.26 -7.18 9.91
C ALA A 124 -8.10 -8.34 10.44
N ASN A 125 -9.29 -8.49 9.88
CA ASN A 125 -10.11 -9.68 10.07
C ASN A 125 -10.45 -10.28 8.72
N ALA A 126 -10.41 -11.60 8.65
CA ALA A 126 -10.80 -12.33 7.46
C ALA A 126 -11.74 -13.48 7.83
N LYS A 127 -12.72 -13.73 6.97
CA LYS A 127 -13.51 -14.96 7.05
C LYS A 127 -12.82 -16.01 6.20
N PRO A 128 -12.51 -17.20 6.75
CA PRO A 128 -11.79 -18.22 5.98
C PRO A 128 -12.46 -18.60 4.65
N ARG A 129 -13.79 -18.63 4.61
CA ARG A 129 -14.56 -18.90 3.38
C ARG A 129 -14.37 -17.81 2.31
N ASP A 130 -14.24 -16.55 2.73
CA ASP A 130 -14.15 -15.40 1.82
C ASP A 130 -12.73 -15.38 1.21
N VAL A 131 -11.71 -15.74 2.01
CA VAL A 131 -10.34 -15.97 1.54
C VAL A 131 -10.28 -17.15 0.55
N ALA A 132 -10.93 -18.27 0.87
CA ALA A 132 -10.97 -19.43 -0.01
C ALA A 132 -11.67 -19.12 -1.34
N ALA A 133 -12.77 -18.36 -1.31
CA ALA A 133 -13.48 -17.92 -2.51
C ALA A 133 -12.62 -16.97 -3.36
N ASP A 134 -11.90 -16.04 -2.75
CA ASP A 134 -10.96 -15.14 -3.43
C ASP A 134 -9.78 -15.90 -4.08
N LEU A 135 -9.21 -16.89 -3.39
CA LEU A 135 -8.16 -17.73 -3.98
C LEU A 135 -8.70 -18.61 -5.10
N GLY A 136 -9.90 -19.17 -4.92
CA GLY A 136 -10.56 -20.03 -5.90
C GLY A 136 -10.91 -19.30 -7.21
N SER A 137 -11.36 -18.04 -7.13
CA SER A 137 -11.66 -17.22 -8.32
C SER A 137 -10.39 -16.90 -9.13
N ARG A 138 -9.24 -16.77 -8.48
CA ARG A 138 -7.95 -16.46 -9.11
C ARG A 138 -7.24 -17.69 -9.69
N ALA A 139 -7.46 -18.87 -9.11
CA ALA A 139 -6.89 -20.13 -9.60
C ALA A 139 -7.56 -20.67 -10.89
N GLY A 140 -8.65 -20.03 -11.36
CA GLY A 140 -9.16 -20.22 -12.72
C GLY A 140 -9.72 -21.60 -13.06
N GLY A 141 -10.38 -22.32 -12.13
CA GLY A 141 -10.96 -23.62 -12.48
C GLY A 141 -11.97 -24.22 -11.51
N ALA A 142 -12.82 -25.11 -12.05
CA ALA A 142 -13.90 -25.84 -11.36
C ALA A 142 -13.47 -26.67 -10.13
N LEU A 143 -12.17 -26.82 -9.90
CA LEU A 143 -11.59 -27.51 -8.74
C LEU A 143 -11.50 -26.60 -7.49
N GLY A 144 -11.45 -25.27 -7.65
CA GLY A 144 -11.39 -24.32 -6.54
C GLY A 144 -12.65 -24.28 -5.68
N GLY A 145 -13.83 -24.45 -6.31
CA GLY A 145 -15.11 -24.54 -5.60
C GLY A 145 -15.23 -25.78 -4.72
N LEU A 146 -14.60 -26.89 -5.10
CA LEU A 146 -14.63 -28.14 -4.33
C LEU A 146 -13.69 -28.09 -3.12
N ALA A 147 -12.50 -27.50 -3.28
CA ALA A 147 -11.56 -27.30 -2.17
C ALA A 147 -12.09 -26.25 -1.15
N GLY A 148 -12.70 -25.18 -1.64
CA GLY A 148 -13.32 -24.15 -0.80
C GLY A 148 -14.49 -24.67 0.05
N ASP A 149 -15.36 -25.50 -0.54
CA ASP A 149 -16.55 -26.04 0.17
C ASP A 149 -16.16 -27.11 1.22
N LEU A 150 -15.09 -27.88 0.97
CA LEU A 150 -14.56 -28.85 1.92
C LEU A 150 -13.80 -28.18 3.07
N ALA A 151 -12.96 -27.17 2.78
CA ALA A 151 -12.26 -26.41 3.80
C ALA A 151 -13.23 -25.64 4.70
N ALA A 152 -14.26 -24.99 4.12
CA ALA A 152 -15.27 -24.25 4.87
C ALA A 152 -16.01 -25.12 5.91
N ARG A 153 -16.25 -26.41 5.62
CA ARG A 153 -16.92 -27.34 6.55
C ARG A 153 -16.05 -27.81 7.71
N THR A 154 -14.72 -27.80 7.55
CA THR A 154 -13.79 -28.20 8.61
C THR A 154 -13.31 -27.04 9.48
N LEU A 155 -13.61 -25.81 9.09
CA LEU A 155 -13.15 -24.60 9.78
C LEU A 155 -14.08 -24.23 10.94
N PRO A 156 -13.54 -23.65 12.04
CA PRO A 156 -14.34 -23.23 13.19
C PRO A 156 -15.53 -22.35 12.77
N GLY A 157 -16.74 -22.67 13.24
CA GLY A 157 -17.94 -21.92 12.90
C GLY A 157 -18.32 -21.94 11.40
N GLY A 158 -17.89 -22.96 10.64
CA GLY A 158 -18.22 -23.13 9.22
C GLY A 158 -17.56 -22.13 8.27
N GLY A 159 -16.50 -21.44 8.72
CA GLY A 159 -15.82 -20.38 7.97
C GLY A 159 -16.58 -19.05 7.91
N PHE A 160 -17.68 -18.90 8.65
CA PHE A 160 -18.49 -17.67 8.72
C PHE A 160 -17.99 -16.67 9.78
N VAL A 161 -17.26 -17.19 10.77
CA VAL A 161 -16.69 -16.41 11.86
C VAL A 161 -15.45 -15.69 11.34
N ALA A 162 -15.41 -14.38 11.53
CA ALA A 162 -14.24 -13.59 11.20
C ALA A 162 -13.13 -13.93 12.20
N VAL A 163 -11.93 -14.09 11.68
CA VAL A 163 -10.74 -14.44 12.44
C VAL A 163 -9.79 -13.25 12.38
N PRO A 164 -9.24 -12.79 13.52
CA PRO A 164 -8.25 -11.73 13.51
C PRO A 164 -6.95 -12.23 12.88
N VAL A 165 -6.33 -11.34 12.11
CA VAL A 165 -5.08 -11.53 11.40
C VAL A 165 -4.21 -10.33 11.73
N ASP A 166 -3.08 -10.61 12.37
CA ASP A 166 -2.06 -9.63 12.71
C ASP A 166 -0.80 -9.96 11.93
N VAL A 167 -0.22 -8.98 11.25
CA VAL A 167 1.02 -9.15 10.49
C VAL A 167 1.94 -7.99 10.83
N ARG A 168 3.19 -8.32 11.15
CA ARG A 168 4.28 -7.36 11.21
C ARG A 168 5.38 -7.83 10.27
N ALA A 169 5.90 -6.94 9.45
CA ALA A 169 6.94 -7.30 8.51
C ALA A 169 7.92 -6.16 8.28
N ALA A 170 9.21 -6.51 8.26
CA ALA A 170 10.28 -5.67 7.75
C ALA A 170 10.52 -6.06 6.28
N ILE A 171 10.37 -5.08 5.40
CA ILE A 171 10.33 -5.27 3.96
C ILE A 171 11.42 -4.39 3.33
N THR A 172 12.17 -4.94 2.39
CA THR A 172 13.04 -4.14 1.52
C THR A 172 12.48 -4.10 0.11
N SER A 173 12.69 -2.99 -0.58
CA SER A 173 12.33 -2.82 -1.98
C SER A 173 13.56 -2.37 -2.76
N GLU A 174 13.90 -3.11 -3.81
CA GLU A 174 14.95 -2.74 -4.76
C GLU A 174 14.32 -2.64 -6.14
N ASP A 175 14.28 -1.44 -6.73
CA ASP A 175 13.62 -1.16 -8.02
C ASP A 175 12.16 -1.69 -8.04
N GLY A 176 11.42 -1.41 -6.96
CA GLY A 176 10.04 -1.87 -6.72
C GLY A 176 9.89 -3.37 -6.56
N ARG A 177 10.99 -4.13 -6.50
CA ARG A 177 10.96 -5.55 -6.18
C ARG A 177 11.01 -5.72 -4.68
N VAL A 178 9.90 -6.19 -4.15
CA VAL A 178 9.73 -6.36 -2.72
C VAL A 178 10.33 -7.69 -2.26
N SER A 179 11.16 -7.65 -1.23
CA SER A 179 11.68 -8.81 -0.52
C SER A 179 11.43 -8.63 0.98
N VAL A 180 10.98 -9.68 1.65
CA VAL A 180 10.82 -9.64 3.12
C VAL A 180 12.12 -10.02 3.78
N LEU A 181 12.52 -9.20 4.75
CA LEU A 181 13.65 -9.46 5.63
C LEU A 181 13.21 -10.28 6.84
N ASP A 182 12.11 -9.86 7.46
CA ASP A 182 11.55 -10.49 8.65
C ASP A 182 10.03 -10.34 8.64
N ALA A 183 9.31 -11.35 9.12
CA ALA A 183 7.87 -11.26 9.26
C ALA A 183 7.32 -12.16 10.34
N ASP A 184 6.53 -11.55 11.21
CA ASP A 184 5.74 -12.21 12.23
C ASP A 184 4.26 -12.11 11.88
N GLY A 185 3.53 -13.18 12.12
CA GLY A 185 2.11 -13.22 11.83
C GLY A 185 1.36 -14.06 12.85
N SER A 186 0.11 -13.68 13.11
CA SER A 186 -0.81 -14.50 13.88
C SER A 186 -2.18 -14.56 13.20
N VAL A 187 -2.81 -15.72 13.30
CA VAL A 187 -4.19 -15.95 12.84
C VAL A 187 -4.97 -16.53 14.01
N ALA A 188 -6.05 -15.87 14.42
CA ALA A 188 -6.78 -16.20 15.65
C ALA A 188 -5.90 -16.12 16.92
N GLY A 189 -4.85 -15.30 16.92
CA GLY A 189 -3.87 -15.23 18.02
C GLY A 189 -2.91 -16.42 18.09
N LEU A 190 -2.93 -17.33 17.11
CA LEU A 190 -1.96 -18.41 16.99
C LEU A 190 -0.84 -17.97 16.05
N PRO A 191 0.45 -18.10 16.45
CA PRO A 191 1.57 -17.73 15.59
C PRO A 191 1.54 -18.60 14.32
N SER A 192 1.55 -17.96 13.15
CA SER A 192 1.50 -18.65 11.86
C SER A 192 2.85 -19.22 11.41
N GLY A 193 3.95 -18.90 12.11
CA GLY A 193 5.29 -19.49 11.90
C GLY A 193 5.64 -19.70 10.41
N PRO A 194 5.93 -20.93 9.95
CA PRO A 194 6.30 -21.20 8.55
C PRO A 194 5.16 -21.01 7.52
N LEU A 195 3.90 -20.86 7.95
CA LEU A 195 2.81 -20.45 7.04
C LEU A 195 2.84 -18.94 6.77
N THR A 196 3.47 -18.15 7.64
CA THR A 196 3.66 -16.70 7.44
C THR A 196 4.44 -16.45 6.16
N GLU A 197 5.55 -17.16 5.92
CA GLU A 197 6.36 -17.01 4.69
C GLU A 197 5.56 -17.29 3.41
N VAL A 198 4.66 -18.29 3.44
CA VAL A 198 3.81 -18.66 2.29
C VAL A 198 2.73 -17.60 2.02
N VAL A 199 2.08 -17.11 3.08
CA VAL A 199 1.08 -16.04 2.98
C VAL A 199 1.73 -14.73 2.52
N LEU A 200 2.90 -14.43 3.07
CA LEU A 200 3.65 -13.22 2.77
C LEU A 200 4.19 -13.23 1.34
N ALA A 201 4.74 -14.34 0.85
CA ALA A 201 5.10 -14.49 -0.56
C ALA A 201 3.90 -14.21 -1.49
N ALA A 202 2.70 -14.68 -1.13
CA ALA A 202 1.48 -14.44 -1.90
C ALA A 202 0.91 -13.00 -1.77
N VAL A 203 1.28 -12.26 -0.71
CA VAL A 203 0.94 -10.85 -0.49
C VAL A 203 1.98 -9.91 -1.08
N LEU A 204 3.26 -10.30 -1.17
CA LEU A 204 4.31 -9.52 -1.83
C LEU A 204 4.22 -9.63 -3.35
N GLU A 205 3.88 -10.81 -3.89
CA GLU A 205 3.51 -10.96 -5.32
C GLU A 205 2.20 -10.20 -5.67
N ARG A 206 1.52 -9.76 -4.60
CA ARG A 206 0.43 -8.78 -4.46
C ARG A 206 0.55 -7.36 -4.97
N LEU A 207 1.69 -6.78 -4.62
CA LEU A 207 1.99 -5.35 -4.52
C LEU A 207 2.96 -5.06 -5.66
#